data_AF-A0A2A3ZJR4-F1
#
_entry.id   AF-A0A2A3ZJR4-F1
#
_cell.length_a   1.000
_cell.length_b   1.000
_cell.length_c   1.000
_cell.angle_alpha   90.00
_cell.angle_beta   90.00
_cell.angle_gamma   90.00
#
_symmetry.space_group_name_H-M   'P 1'
#
loop_
_entity.id
_entity.type
_entity.pdbx_description
1 polymer ?
#
loop_
_entity_poly.entity_id
_entity_poly.type
_entity_poly.pdbx_seq_one_letter_code
_entity_poly.pdbx_strand_id
1 'polypeptide(L)'
;MNKIDFKKTLRGYRAKHGVFDTLTMPPLQYLMVDGHGDPNSSPDFTSAIETLYPLAYALKFFSKNELGRDYVVPPLEGLWWAEDMSTFTSARDKSQWDFTLMLLVPDWLDQSHLDHASTLSAQRKTLPRLGDLRMTTLHEGTSIQTLHIGPFDTEGPVLELMHTDVIPAAGFEMTGRHHEI
;
A
#
# COMPACT_ATOMS: atom_id res chain seq x y z
N MET A 1 -5.45 -27.49 -3.65
CA MET A 1 -5.65 -26.26 -2.84
C MET A 1 -5.70 -25.07 -3.78
N ASN A 2 -6.76 -24.26 -3.70
CA ASN A 2 -6.86 -23.06 -4.52
C ASN A 2 -5.97 -21.97 -3.91
N LYS A 3 -4.96 -21.55 -4.67
CA LYS A 3 -4.10 -20.41 -4.34
C LYS A 3 -4.88 -19.12 -4.59
N ILE A 4 -5.02 -18.26 -3.58
CA ILE A 4 -5.71 -16.98 -3.71
C ILE A 4 -4.79 -15.95 -4.37
N ASP A 5 -5.34 -15.19 -5.32
CA ASP A 5 -4.66 -14.07 -5.97
C ASP A 5 -5.56 -12.84 -5.83
N PHE A 6 -5.21 -11.94 -4.92
CA PHE A 6 -6.06 -10.79 -4.60
C PHE A 6 -6.25 -9.85 -5.78
N LYS A 7 -5.29 -9.80 -6.72
CA LYS A 7 -5.43 -9.04 -7.97
C LYS A 7 -6.61 -9.52 -8.83
N LYS A 8 -7.04 -10.77 -8.64
CA LYS A 8 -8.18 -11.39 -9.34
C LYS A 8 -9.47 -11.39 -8.53
N THR A 9 -9.43 -11.05 -7.24
CA THR A 9 -10.62 -11.08 -6.37
C THR A 9 -11.06 -9.70 -5.93
N LEU A 10 -10.13 -8.76 -5.68
CA LEU A 10 -10.45 -7.39 -5.29
C LEU A 10 -10.61 -6.45 -6.50
N ARG A 11 -11.53 -5.49 -6.39
CA ARG A 11 -11.80 -4.50 -7.46
C ARG A 11 -10.73 -3.39 -7.49
N GLY A 12 -10.11 -3.08 -6.35
CA GLY A 12 -9.02 -2.09 -6.26
C GLY A 12 -7.86 -2.38 -7.21
N TYR A 13 -7.51 -3.65 -7.44
CA TYR A 13 -6.44 -4.02 -8.36
C TYR A 13 -6.81 -4.03 -9.85
N ARG A 14 -7.99 -3.51 -10.22
CA ARG A 14 -8.53 -3.61 -11.59
C ARG A 14 -8.87 -2.27 -12.22
N ALA A 15 -8.20 -1.21 -11.78
CA ALA A 15 -8.26 0.09 -12.42
C ALA A 15 -7.94 -0.04 -13.92
N LYS A 16 -8.58 0.79 -14.74
CA LYS A 16 -8.40 0.80 -16.21
C LYS A 16 -7.80 2.12 -16.64
N HIS A 17 -6.90 2.06 -17.61
CA HIS A 17 -6.26 3.27 -18.11
C HIS A 17 -7.29 4.17 -18.79
N GLY A 18 -7.26 5.47 -18.48
CA GLY A 18 -8.20 6.45 -19.00
C GLY A 18 -9.62 6.35 -18.43
N VAL A 19 -9.84 5.59 -17.36
CA VAL A 19 -11.14 5.45 -16.71
C VAL A 19 -11.02 5.76 -15.22
N PHE A 20 -11.80 6.74 -14.77
CA PHE A 20 -12.02 6.98 -13.35
C PHE A 20 -13.18 6.12 -12.86
N ASP A 21 -12.88 5.14 -12.01
CA ASP A 21 -13.86 4.20 -11.47
C ASP A 21 -14.14 4.50 -10.00
N THR A 22 -15.40 4.77 -9.67
CA THR A 22 -15.85 4.85 -8.27
C THR A 22 -16.13 3.45 -7.74
N LEU A 23 -15.56 3.14 -6.59
CA LEU A 23 -15.75 1.87 -5.90
C LEU A 23 -15.76 2.04 -4.39
N THR A 24 -16.18 1.01 -3.69
CA THR A 24 -16.07 0.94 -2.23
C THR A 24 -15.13 -0.20 -1.87
N MET A 25 -14.02 0.13 -1.22
CA MET A 25 -13.08 -0.83 -0.68
C MET A 25 -13.60 -1.38 0.65
N PRO A 26 -13.62 -2.71 0.84
CA PRO A 26 -13.85 -3.27 2.17
C PRO A 26 -12.68 -2.90 3.09
N PRO A 27 -12.83 -3.03 4.42
CA PRO A 27 -11.69 -3.00 5.31
C PRO A 27 -10.69 -4.09 4.94
N LEU A 28 -9.43 -3.72 4.77
CA LEU A 28 -8.36 -4.63 4.37
C LEU A 28 -7.20 -4.55 5.36
N GLN A 29 -6.57 -5.69 5.64
CA GLN A 29 -5.47 -5.79 6.58
C GLN A 29 -4.14 -5.72 5.84
N TYR A 30 -3.17 -5.03 6.44
CA TYR A 30 -1.87 -4.79 5.84
C TYR A 30 -0.74 -4.94 6.85
N LEU A 31 0.43 -5.37 6.39
CA LEU A 31 1.68 -4.97 7.04
C LEU A 31 1.98 -3.54 6.62
N MET A 32 2.36 -2.68 7.55
CA MET A 32 2.60 -1.26 7.29
C MET A 32 3.89 -0.79 7.98
N VAL A 33 4.66 0.05 7.30
CA VAL A 33 5.82 0.77 7.84
C VAL A 33 5.72 2.24 7.40
N ASP A 34 5.83 3.15 8.36
CA ASP A 34 5.83 4.59 8.07
C ASP A 34 7.26 5.10 7.80
N GLY A 35 7.35 6.15 7.00
CA GLY A 35 8.59 6.82 6.71
C GLY A 35 8.38 8.21 6.14
N HIS A 36 9.50 8.88 5.88
CA HIS A 36 9.52 10.25 5.42
C HIS A 36 10.57 10.46 4.32
N GLY A 37 10.32 11.45 3.47
CA GLY A 37 11.22 11.91 2.42
C GLY A 37 11.00 11.26 1.05
N ASP A 38 11.83 11.69 0.09
CA ASP A 38 11.69 11.33 -1.32
C ASP A 38 11.88 9.82 -1.51
N PRO A 39 10.89 9.08 -2.05
CA PRO A 39 10.99 7.63 -2.23
C PRO A 39 12.15 7.20 -3.13
N ASN A 40 12.68 8.11 -3.96
CA ASN A 40 13.82 7.83 -4.85
C ASN A 40 15.18 7.86 -4.13
N SER A 41 15.26 8.46 -2.94
CA SER A 41 16.53 8.66 -2.23
C SER A 41 16.48 8.38 -0.73
N SER A 42 15.30 8.29 -0.14
CA SER A 42 15.11 8.11 1.30
C SER A 42 15.58 6.72 1.76
N PRO A 43 16.51 6.65 2.73
CA PRO A 43 16.84 5.40 3.41
C PRO A 43 15.64 4.78 4.12
N ASP A 44 14.67 5.58 4.54
CA ASP A 44 13.45 5.10 5.19
C ASP A 44 12.63 4.25 4.22
N PHE A 45 12.50 4.68 2.97
CA PHE A 45 11.79 3.95 1.94
C PHE A 45 12.46 2.60 1.66
N THR A 46 13.77 2.61 1.49
CA THR A 46 14.55 1.39 1.22
C THR A 46 14.47 0.41 2.40
N SER A 47 14.70 0.89 3.63
CA SER A 47 14.68 0.06 4.84
C SER A 47 13.27 -0.48 5.18
N ALA A 48 12.22 0.26 4.85
CA ALA A 48 10.84 -0.22 4.94
C ALA A 48 10.59 -1.40 4.00
N ILE A 49 11.00 -1.30 2.73
CA ILE A 49 10.91 -2.40 1.75
C ILE A 49 11.71 -3.62 2.20
N GLU A 50 12.94 -3.40 2.69
CA GLU A 50 13.82 -4.47 3.20
C GLU A 50 13.23 -5.20 4.42
N THR A 51 12.29 -4.58 5.11
CA THR A 51 11.55 -5.17 6.24
C THR A 51 10.24 -5.82 5.80
N LEU A 52 9.43 -5.15 4.98
CA LEU A 52 8.09 -5.58 4.56
C LEU A 52 8.12 -6.90 3.78
N TYR A 53 8.93 -6.99 2.72
CA TYR A 53 8.95 -8.17 1.85
C TYR A 53 9.32 -9.47 2.57
N PRO A 54 10.43 -9.55 3.33
CA PRO A 54 10.74 -10.80 4.04
C PRO A 54 9.63 -11.26 4.98
N LEU A 55 8.96 -10.35 5.69
CA LEU A 55 7.86 -10.72 6.57
C LEU A 55 6.60 -11.14 5.81
N ALA A 56 6.27 -10.45 4.71
CA ALA A 56 5.18 -10.86 3.83
C ALA A 56 5.39 -12.26 3.24
N TYR A 57 6.63 -12.59 2.84
CA TYR A 57 6.96 -13.93 2.38
C TYR A 57 6.99 -14.96 3.50
N ALA A 58 7.49 -14.60 4.69
CA ALA A 58 7.44 -15.48 5.86
C ALA A 58 6.00 -15.85 6.23
N LEU A 59 5.10 -14.86 6.29
CA LEU A 59 3.66 -15.06 6.49
C LEU A 59 3.04 -15.92 5.38
N LYS A 60 3.39 -15.67 4.12
CA LYS A 60 2.93 -16.50 2.99
C LYS A 60 3.32 -17.96 3.17
N PHE A 61 4.57 -18.24 3.51
CA PHE A 61 5.04 -19.61 3.68
C PHE A 61 4.46 -20.28 4.92
N PHE A 62 4.31 -19.54 6.03
CA PHE A 62 3.59 -20.00 7.21
C PHE A 62 2.14 -20.38 6.85
N SER A 63 1.41 -19.47 6.19
CA SER A 63 0.02 -19.70 5.77
C SER A 63 -0.11 -20.94 4.87
N LYS A 64 0.81 -21.11 3.92
CA LYS A 64 0.81 -22.26 3.03
C LYS A 64 1.10 -23.57 3.76
N ASN A 65 2.12 -23.60 4.62
CA ASN A 65 2.64 -24.83 5.19
C ASN A 65 1.90 -25.27 6.46
N GLU A 66 1.58 -24.32 7.33
CA GLU A 66 0.97 -24.60 8.64
C GLU A 66 -0.56 -24.54 8.58
N LEU A 67 -1.11 -23.62 7.78
CA LEU A 67 -2.57 -23.44 7.67
C LEU A 67 -3.18 -24.08 6.42
N GLY A 68 -2.35 -24.53 5.47
CA GLY A 68 -2.82 -25.05 4.18
C GLY A 68 -3.49 -24.00 3.29
N ARG A 69 -3.28 -22.71 3.54
CA ARG A 69 -3.91 -21.62 2.77
C ARG A 69 -2.83 -20.85 2.01
N ASP A 70 -2.70 -21.10 0.71
CA ASP A 70 -1.72 -20.40 -0.12
C ASP A 70 -2.33 -19.13 -0.76
N TYR A 71 -1.56 -18.05 -0.80
CA TYR A 71 -1.92 -16.81 -1.48
C TYR A 71 -0.72 -16.20 -2.21
N VAL A 72 -0.94 -15.43 -3.26
CA VAL A 72 0.10 -14.62 -3.92
C VAL A 72 0.34 -13.38 -3.05
N VAL A 73 1.62 -13.05 -2.75
CA VAL A 73 1.95 -11.77 -2.10
C VAL A 73 1.45 -10.64 -3.03
N PRO A 74 0.55 -9.76 -2.57
CA PRO A 74 0.02 -8.64 -3.36
C PRO A 74 1.13 -7.63 -3.74
N PRO A 75 0.87 -6.70 -4.69
CA PRO A 75 1.81 -5.63 -4.99
C PRO A 75 2.09 -4.76 -3.75
N LEU A 76 3.22 -4.05 -3.77
CA LEU A 76 3.51 -3.00 -2.79
C LEU A 76 2.53 -1.86 -2.99
N GLU A 77 1.97 -1.36 -1.91
CA GLU A 77 1.06 -0.22 -1.88
C GLU A 77 1.68 0.91 -1.05
N GLY A 78 1.31 2.15 -1.35
CA GLY A 78 1.82 3.35 -0.68
C GLY A 78 0.70 4.34 -0.38
N LEU A 79 0.59 4.76 0.88
CA LEU A 79 -0.18 5.94 1.24
C LEU A 79 0.76 7.14 1.31
N TRP A 80 0.34 8.28 0.74
CA TRP A 80 1.16 9.48 0.61
C TRP A 80 0.42 10.72 1.09
N TRP A 81 1.13 11.57 1.83
CA TRP A 81 0.63 12.87 2.27
C TRP A 81 1.79 13.82 2.58
N ALA A 82 1.45 15.07 2.86
CA ALA A 82 2.35 16.07 3.42
C ALA A 82 1.55 16.97 4.38
N GLU A 83 2.22 17.65 5.31
CA GLU A 83 1.56 18.62 6.21
C GLU A 83 0.87 19.74 5.42
N ASP A 84 1.51 20.20 4.34
CA ASP A 84 0.92 21.08 3.35
C ASP A 84 0.71 20.32 2.04
N MET A 85 -0.53 19.95 1.73
CA MET A 85 -0.88 19.23 0.51
C MET A 85 -0.56 20.02 -0.79
N SER A 86 -0.32 21.33 -0.71
CA SER A 86 0.15 22.12 -1.86
C SER A 86 1.57 21.72 -2.31
N THR A 87 2.35 21.08 -1.42
CA THR A 87 3.67 20.53 -1.74
C THR A 87 3.60 19.34 -2.71
N PHE A 88 2.49 18.59 -2.70
CA PHE A 88 2.25 17.47 -3.60
C PHE A 88 1.92 17.92 -5.03
N THR A 89 1.25 19.08 -5.16
CA THR A 89 0.76 19.58 -6.45
C THR A 89 1.74 20.53 -7.13
N SER A 90 2.23 21.54 -6.40
CA SER A 90 2.87 22.72 -7.01
C SER A 90 4.38 22.82 -6.76
N ALA A 91 4.84 22.53 -5.53
CA ALA A 91 6.27 22.61 -5.19
C ALA A 91 7.07 21.35 -5.59
N ARG A 92 6.40 20.18 -5.63
CA ARG A 92 7.01 18.85 -5.88
C ARG A 92 8.25 18.59 -5.03
N ASP A 93 8.30 19.15 -3.82
CA ASP A 93 9.38 18.87 -2.88
C ASP A 93 9.10 17.52 -2.20
N LYS A 94 9.53 16.45 -2.87
CA LYS A 94 9.37 15.07 -2.40
C LYS A 94 10.05 14.83 -1.04
N SER A 95 10.98 15.71 -0.63
CA SER A 95 11.63 15.58 0.68
C SER A 95 10.69 15.81 1.86
N GLN A 96 9.55 16.46 1.65
CA GLN A 96 8.55 16.74 2.68
C GLN A 96 7.42 15.71 2.72
N TRP A 97 7.53 14.65 1.92
CA TRP A 97 6.48 13.63 1.85
C TRP A 97 6.58 12.70 3.04
N ASP A 98 5.44 12.46 3.66
CA ASP A 98 5.25 11.33 4.55
C ASP A 98 4.61 10.20 3.77
N PHE A 99 4.98 8.97 4.12
CA PHE A 99 4.41 7.79 3.50
C PHE A 99 4.17 6.66 4.49
N THR A 100 3.24 5.78 4.12
CA THR A 100 3.09 4.44 4.69
C THR A 100 3.24 3.44 3.56
N LEU A 101 4.30 2.63 3.58
CA LEU A 101 4.43 1.50 2.67
C LEU A 101 3.71 0.29 3.26
N MET A 102 2.98 -0.42 2.42
CA MET A 102 2.12 -1.50 2.88
C MET A 102 2.02 -2.68 1.93
N LEU A 103 1.78 -3.87 2.49
CA LEU A 103 1.52 -5.10 1.77
C LEU A 103 0.27 -5.77 2.34
N LEU A 104 -0.72 -6.02 1.49
CA LEU A 104 -1.97 -6.64 1.91
C LEU A 104 -1.73 -8.04 2.49
N VAL A 105 -2.34 -8.29 3.64
CA VAL A 105 -2.32 -9.55 4.37
C VAL A 105 -3.75 -10.10 4.42
N PRO A 106 -3.95 -11.39 4.09
CA PRO A 106 -5.25 -12.01 4.25
C PRO A 106 -5.83 -11.95 5.67
N ASP A 107 -7.16 -11.85 5.77
CA ASP A 107 -7.93 -11.78 7.03
C ASP A 107 -7.81 -13.02 7.95
N TRP A 108 -7.36 -14.14 7.41
CA TRP A 108 -7.11 -15.36 8.19
C TRP A 108 -5.75 -15.37 8.88
N LEU A 109 -4.90 -14.38 8.62
CA LEU A 109 -3.65 -14.16 9.34
C LEU A 109 -3.87 -13.09 10.39
N ASP A 110 -3.28 -13.30 11.56
CA ASP A 110 -3.50 -12.47 12.74
C ASP A 110 -2.15 -12.12 13.38
N GLN A 111 -2.19 -11.33 14.45
CA GLN A 111 -0.97 -10.83 15.09
C GLN A 111 -0.06 -11.96 15.57
N SER A 112 -0.61 -13.09 16.04
CA SER A 112 0.18 -14.23 16.50
C SER A 112 0.97 -14.88 15.36
N HIS A 113 0.38 -14.94 14.16
CA HIS A 113 1.05 -15.41 12.96
C HIS A 113 2.20 -14.48 12.53
N LEU A 114 2.00 -13.17 12.65
CA LEU A 114 3.05 -12.18 12.38
C LEU A 114 4.18 -12.25 13.42
N ASP A 115 3.87 -12.40 14.70
CA ASP A 115 4.88 -12.49 15.76
C ASP A 115 5.78 -13.72 15.56
N HIS A 116 5.17 -14.85 15.18
CA HIS A 116 5.88 -16.07 14.82
C HIS A 116 6.79 -15.87 13.59
N ALA A 117 6.24 -15.31 12.50
CA ALA A 117 6.99 -15.02 11.28
C ALA A 117 8.15 -14.03 11.53
N SER A 118 7.94 -13.03 12.38
CA SER A 118 8.93 -12.03 12.78
C SER A 118 10.09 -12.66 13.55
N THR A 119 9.77 -13.50 14.54
CA THR A 119 10.77 -14.22 15.34
C THR A 119 11.68 -15.08 14.47
N LEU A 120 11.10 -15.86 13.55
CA LEU A 120 11.87 -16.72 12.65
C LEU A 120 12.67 -15.92 11.62
N SER A 121 12.13 -14.81 11.13
CA SER A 121 12.81 -13.97 10.14
C SER A 121 14.01 -13.24 10.74
N ALA A 122 13.86 -12.72 11.96
CA ALA A 122 14.91 -12.02 12.70
C ALA A 122 16.11 -12.93 13.04
N GLN A 123 15.90 -14.24 13.17
CA GLN A 123 17.00 -15.21 13.34
C GLN A 123 17.85 -15.40 12.08
N ARG A 124 17.27 -15.14 10.90
CA ARG A 124 17.92 -15.41 9.60
C ARG A 124 18.58 -14.19 9.00
N LYS A 125 18.04 -12.99 9.24
CA LYS A 125 18.60 -11.74 8.76
C LYS A 125 18.12 -10.55 9.59
N THR A 126 18.91 -9.48 9.55
CA THR A 126 18.50 -8.19 10.10
C THR A 126 17.33 -7.62 9.31
N LEU A 127 16.32 -7.15 10.03
CA LEU A 127 15.15 -6.44 9.51
C LEU A 127 15.20 -5.01 10.07
N PRO A 128 15.67 -4.01 9.28
CA PRO A 128 16.09 -2.72 9.81
C PRO A 128 14.97 -1.92 10.47
N ARG A 129 13.70 -2.14 10.06
CA ARG A 129 12.53 -1.43 10.57
C ARG A 129 11.54 -2.36 11.27
N LEU A 130 12.00 -3.51 11.80
CA LEU A 130 11.11 -4.49 12.45
C LEU A 130 10.30 -3.90 13.61
N GLY A 131 10.90 -2.99 14.39
CA GLY A 131 10.23 -2.32 15.51
C GLY A 131 9.13 -1.33 15.09
N ASP A 132 9.16 -0.85 13.86
CA ASP A 132 8.20 0.12 13.32
C ASP A 132 7.07 -0.53 12.53
N LEU A 133 7.23 -1.83 12.23
CA LEU A 133 6.24 -2.58 11.48
C LEU A 133 5.01 -2.86 12.33
N ARG A 134 3.85 -2.56 11.78
CA ARG A 134 2.54 -2.87 12.36
C ARG A 134 1.70 -3.68 11.39
N MET A 135 0.78 -4.45 11.95
CA MET A 135 -0.32 -5.03 11.18
C MET A 135 -1.61 -4.32 11.55
N THR A 136 -2.26 -3.71 10.57
CA THR A 136 -3.40 -2.83 10.81
C THR A 136 -4.44 -2.95 9.69
N THR A 137 -5.70 -2.76 10.06
CA THR A 137 -6.81 -2.69 9.09
C THR A 137 -6.96 -1.26 8.59
N LEU A 138 -6.90 -1.08 7.27
CA LEU A 138 -7.22 0.17 6.59
C LEU A 138 -8.71 0.17 6.22
N HIS A 139 -9.41 1.23 6.61
CA HIS A 139 -10.80 1.50 6.24
C HIS A 139 -10.85 2.58 5.17
N GLU A 140 -10.49 2.22 3.94
CA GLU A 140 -10.40 3.18 2.83
C GLU A 140 -11.79 3.66 2.36
N GLY A 141 -12.77 2.74 2.32
CA GLY A 141 -14.15 3.09 2.01
C GLY A 141 -14.36 3.48 0.55
N THR A 142 -15.11 4.55 0.31
CA THR A 142 -15.42 5.01 -1.06
C THR A 142 -14.21 5.71 -1.67
N SER A 143 -13.71 5.17 -2.77
CA SER A 143 -12.55 5.68 -3.51
C SER A 143 -12.87 5.89 -4.98
N ILE A 144 -12.16 6.83 -5.61
CA ILE A 144 -12.09 6.95 -7.07
C ILE A 144 -10.68 6.54 -7.47
N GLN A 145 -10.56 5.59 -8.40
CA GLN A 145 -9.27 5.10 -8.88
C GLN A 145 -9.14 5.25 -10.40
N THR A 146 -7.91 5.31 -10.88
CA THR A 146 -7.56 5.24 -12.31
C THR A 146 -6.22 4.52 -12.45
N LEU A 147 -5.93 4.00 -13.65
CA LEU A 147 -4.61 3.41 -13.94
C LEU A 147 -3.75 4.41 -14.69
N HIS A 148 -2.65 4.84 -14.06
CA HIS A 148 -1.57 5.55 -14.73
C HIS A 148 -0.65 4.56 -15.46
N ILE A 149 -0.23 4.92 -16.68
CA ILE A 149 0.76 4.15 -17.46
C ILE A 149 1.85 5.12 -17.89
N GLY A 150 3.01 5.00 -17.25
CA GLY A 150 4.17 5.84 -17.53
C GLY A 150 5.04 6.04 -16.29
N PRO A 151 6.07 6.89 -16.38
CA PRO A 151 6.86 7.29 -15.22
C PRO A 151 6.00 8.04 -14.17
N PHE A 152 6.32 7.90 -12.89
CA PHE A 152 5.65 8.63 -11.81
C PHE A 152 5.61 10.15 -12.04
N ASP A 153 6.71 10.75 -12.52
CA ASP A 153 6.78 12.20 -12.77
C ASP A 153 5.81 12.71 -13.86
N THR A 154 5.11 11.80 -14.56
CA THR A 154 4.12 12.10 -15.59
C THR A 154 2.66 11.93 -15.15
N GLU A 155 2.40 11.55 -13.90
CA GLU A 155 1.03 11.35 -13.38
C GLU A 155 0.31 12.68 -13.05
N GLY A 156 1.04 13.79 -12.93
CA GLY A 156 0.50 15.10 -12.55
C GLY A 156 -0.80 15.49 -13.28
N PRO A 157 -0.87 15.42 -14.63
CA PRO A 157 -2.10 15.76 -15.35
C PRO A 157 -3.30 14.88 -15.02
N VAL A 158 -3.10 13.57 -14.75
CA VAL A 158 -4.22 12.68 -14.42
C VAL A 158 -4.69 12.90 -12.98
N LEU A 159 -3.78 13.18 -12.05
CA LEU A 159 -4.13 13.54 -10.67
C LEU A 159 -4.83 14.89 -10.60
N GLU A 160 -4.37 15.89 -11.34
CA GLU A 160 -5.03 17.20 -11.43
C GLU A 160 -6.47 17.05 -11.92
N LEU A 161 -6.69 16.36 -13.04
CA LEU A 161 -8.03 16.06 -13.57
C LEU A 161 -8.90 15.30 -12.55
N MET A 162 -8.32 14.34 -11.83
CA MET A 162 -9.04 13.59 -10.80
C MET A 162 -9.54 14.51 -9.69
N HIS A 163 -8.64 15.36 -9.17
CA HIS A 163 -8.88 16.17 -7.98
C HIS A 163 -9.78 17.39 -8.27
N THR A 164 -9.62 18.05 -9.42
CA THR A 164 -10.34 19.30 -9.71
C THR A 164 -11.70 19.06 -10.36
N ASP A 165 -11.82 18.00 -11.18
CA ASP A 165 -13.00 17.82 -12.03
C ASP A 165 -13.77 16.55 -11.64
N VAL A 166 -13.10 15.39 -11.63
CA VAL A 166 -13.79 14.09 -11.51
C VAL A 166 -14.41 13.89 -10.14
N ILE A 167 -13.64 14.07 -9.06
CA ILE A 167 -14.11 13.85 -7.69
C ILE A 167 -15.27 14.82 -7.35
N PRO A 168 -15.15 16.14 -7.58
CA PRO A 168 -16.25 17.07 -7.32
C PRO A 168 -17.48 16.83 -8.20
N ALA A 169 -17.31 16.51 -9.49
CA ALA A 169 -18.44 16.23 -10.38
C ALA A 169 -19.22 14.97 -9.98
N ALA A 170 -18.56 14.01 -9.31
CA ALA A 170 -19.19 12.83 -8.72
C ALA A 170 -19.89 13.12 -7.37
N GLY A 171 -19.82 14.35 -6.86
CA GLY A 171 -20.45 14.76 -5.60
C GLY A 171 -19.69 14.30 -4.36
N PHE A 172 -18.40 14.00 -4.47
CA PHE A 172 -17.55 13.56 -3.37
C PHE A 172 -16.58 14.65 -2.93
N GLU A 173 -16.12 14.55 -1.69
CA GLU A 173 -15.02 15.33 -1.14
C GLU A 173 -13.85 14.39 -0.82
N MET A 174 -12.63 14.82 -1.14
CA MET A 174 -11.42 14.05 -0.82
C MET A 174 -11.21 14.00 0.69
N THR A 175 -10.95 12.80 1.20
CA THR A 175 -10.58 12.55 2.60
C THR A 175 -9.46 11.52 2.67
N GLY A 176 -8.79 11.42 3.80
CA GLY A 176 -7.72 10.44 3.98
C GLY A 176 -6.42 10.82 3.25
N ARG A 177 -5.72 9.82 2.71
CA ARG A 177 -4.39 9.94 2.10
C ARG A 177 -4.44 9.48 0.64
N HIS A 178 -3.56 10.03 -0.20
CA HIS A 178 -3.38 9.55 -1.58
C HIS A 178 -2.85 8.12 -1.55
N HIS A 179 -3.38 7.23 -2.40
CA HIS A 179 -3.06 5.80 -2.38
C HIS A 179 -2.60 5.33 -3.76
N GLU A 180 -1.41 4.74 -3.81
CA GLU A 180 -0.83 4.13 -5.01
C GLU A 180 -0.61 2.63 -4.82
N ILE A 181 -0.83 1.88 -5.91
CA ILE A 181 -0.69 0.42 -6.00
C ILE A 181 0.19 0.04 -7.19
#